data_AF-A0A2D6FGP8-F1
#
_entry.id   AF-A0A2D6FGP8-F1
#
_cell.length_a   1.000
_cell.length_b   1.000
_cell.length_c   1.000
_cell.angle_alpha   90.00
_cell.angle_beta   90.00
_cell.angle_gamma   90.00
#
_symmetry.space_group_name_H-M   'P 1'
#
loop_
_entity.id
_entity.type
_entity.pdbx_description
1 polymer ?
#
loop_
_entity_poly.entity_id
_entity_poly.type
_entity_poly.pdbx_seq_one_letter_code
_entity_poly.pdbx_strand_id
1 'polypeptide(L)'
;MTGAFNVNLENRQGHSRRRQRCWRSAWTLCALLGALQPPLQASETETRHAMAAMAAFAECKVLNAGYSRDRARNILNTWIENKGLQKQAEWLRSPQAIRVVALTSEAMNKSCNGFDQNSSQFIPAMEAIDRL
;
A
#
# COMPACT_ATOMS: atom_id res chain seq x y z
N MET A 1 25.04 79.85 -32.38
CA MET A 1 24.57 79.02 -33.51
C MET A 1 23.12 78.66 -33.19
N THR A 2 22.12 79.45 -33.60
CA THR A 2 21.32 79.34 -34.86
C THR A 2 20.76 77.92 -35.07
N GLY A 3 19.45 77.61 -35.19
CA GLY A 3 18.16 78.33 -35.26
C GLY A 3 17.04 77.36 -34.74
N ALA A 4 15.84 77.75 -34.31
CA ALA A 4 14.75 78.56 -34.88
C ALA A 4 13.73 77.76 -35.75
N PHE A 5 12.46 77.75 -35.26
CA PHE A 5 11.13 77.52 -35.92
C PHE A 5 10.73 76.08 -36.36
N ASN A 6 9.46 75.63 -36.35
CA ASN A 6 8.12 76.18 -36.06
C ASN A 6 7.11 74.99 -35.89
N VAL A 7 6.26 74.98 -34.85
CA VAL A 7 4.78 75.15 -34.81
C VAL A 7 3.83 73.98 -35.18
N ASN A 8 2.91 73.73 -34.22
CA ASN A 8 1.51 73.22 -34.21
C ASN A 8 1.08 72.03 -35.08
N LEU A 9 0.33 71.10 -34.44
CA LEU A 9 -1.15 71.02 -34.45
C LEU A 9 -1.49 69.72 -33.68
N GLU A 10 -2.20 69.80 -32.56
CA GLU A 10 -3.65 69.60 -32.47
C GLU A 10 -4.11 68.13 -32.57
N ASN A 11 -5.09 67.83 -31.71
CA ASN A 11 -6.15 66.85 -31.90
C ASN A 11 -5.98 65.40 -31.40
N ARG A 12 -6.83 65.11 -30.40
CA ARG A 12 -7.83 64.03 -30.40
C ARG A 12 -7.33 62.61 -30.64
N GLN A 13 -7.47 61.76 -29.62
CA GLN A 13 -8.59 60.82 -29.55
C GLN A 13 -8.39 59.86 -28.37
N GLY A 14 -9.41 59.80 -27.51
CA GLY A 14 -9.55 58.68 -26.60
C GLY A 14 -9.82 57.41 -27.40
N HIS A 15 -9.23 56.29 -26.95
CA HIS A 15 -9.86 55.00 -27.16
C HIS A 15 -9.52 54.06 -26.00
N SER A 16 -10.62 53.62 -25.38
CA SER A 16 -10.77 52.52 -24.44
C SER A 16 -9.70 51.44 -24.48
N ARG A 17 -8.88 51.34 -23.43
CA ARG A 17 -8.12 50.12 -23.12
C ARG A 17 -8.72 49.45 -21.88
N ARG A 18 -9.93 48.94 -22.05
CA ARG A 18 -10.65 48.13 -21.04
C ARG A 18 -10.94 46.74 -21.62
N ARG A 19 -9.92 46.04 -22.11
CA ARG A 19 -10.06 44.67 -22.66
C ARG A 19 -8.77 43.86 -22.61
N GLN A 20 -8.10 43.80 -21.46
CA GLN A 20 -7.01 42.84 -21.22
C GLN A 20 -6.97 42.36 -19.77
N ARG A 21 -8.11 41.92 -19.24
CA ARG A 21 -8.18 41.14 -18.00
C ARG A 21 -9.39 40.23 -18.06
N CYS A 22 -9.26 39.07 -18.69
CA CYS A 22 -10.18 37.94 -18.47
C CYS A 22 -9.71 36.61 -19.08
N TRP A 23 -8.43 36.41 -19.37
CA TRP A 23 -7.97 35.15 -20.01
C TRP A 23 -6.79 34.52 -19.23
N ARG A 24 -6.88 34.45 -17.90
CA ARG A 24 -5.85 33.79 -17.07
C ARG A 24 -6.39 32.95 -15.90
N SER A 25 -7.68 32.62 -15.86
CA SER A 25 -8.30 31.96 -14.69
C SER A 25 -8.94 30.61 -15.00
N ALA A 26 -8.36 29.82 -15.91
CA ALA A 26 -8.91 28.48 -16.25
C ALA A 26 -7.89 27.33 -16.20
N TRP A 27 -6.64 27.55 -15.79
CA TRP A 27 -5.57 26.52 -15.88
C TRP A 27 -4.94 26.13 -14.53
N THR A 28 -5.60 26.39 -13.40
CA THR A 28 -5.09 26.04 -12.06
C THR A 28 -6.05 25.17 -11.23
N LEU A 29 -6.82 24.29 -11.89
CA LEU A 29 -7.73 23.35 -11.18
C LEU A 29 -7.55 21.87 -11.55
N CYS A 30 -6.70 21.50 -12.52
CA CYS A 30 -6.44 20.09 -12.85
C CYS A 30 -5.23 19.46 -12.13
N ALA A 31 -4.47 20.21 -11.32
CA ALA A 31 -3.26 19.68 -10.68
C ALA A 31 -3.49 18.99 -9.32
N LEU A 32 -4.74 18.93 -8.82
CA LEU A 32 -5.05 18.38 -7.48
C LEU A 32 -5.77 17.02 -7.50
N LEU A 33 -6.02 16.43 -8.67
CA LEU A 33 -6.68 15.12 -8.80
C LEU A 33 -5.71 13.93 -8.88
N GLY A 34 -4.40 14.16 -8.85
CA GLY A 34 -3.38 13.10 -8.94
C GLY A 34 -3.03 12.39 -7.62
N ALA A 35 -3.63 12.77 -6.48
CA ALA A 35 -3.19 12.33 -5.15
C ALA A 35 -4.21 11.46 -4.37
N LEU A 36 -5.13 10.81 -5.07
CA LEU A 36 -6.02 9.80 -4.50
C LEU A 36 -5.94 8.53 -5.34
N GLN A 37 -4.76 7.90 -5.36
CA GLN A 37 -4.74 6.46 -5.64
C GLN A 37 -5.50 5.81 -4.48
N PRO A 38 -6.67 5.16 -4.71
CA PRO A 38 -7.26 4.33 -3.67
C PRO A 38 -6.19 3.35 -3.19
N PRO A 39 -6.12 3.03 -1.88
CA PRO A 39 -5.17 2.06 -1.40
C PRO A 39 -5.36 0.81 -2.25
N LEU A 40 -4.27 0.38 -2.90
CA LEU A 40 -4.23 -0.79 -3.77
C LEU A 40 -4.78 -1.95 -2.92
N GLN A 41 -6.07 -2.27 -3.07
CA GLN A 41 -6.70 -3.33 -2.30
C GLN A 41 -6.00 -4.60 -2.75
N ALA A 42 -5.19 -5.17 -1.86
CA ALA A 42 -4.56 -6.46 -2.11
C ALA A 42 -5.67 -7.45 -2.46
N SER A 43 -5.40 -8.30 -3.44
CA SER A 43 -6.32 -9.36 -3.82
C SER A 43 -6.62 -10.25 -2.61
N GLU A 44 -7.75 -10.96 -2.64
CA GLU A 44 -8.10 -11.90 -1.58
C GLU A 44 -7.00 -12.96 -1.40
N THR A 45 -6.45 -13.47 -2.51
CA THR A 45 -5.33 -14.42 -2.51
C THR A 45 -4.09 -13.86 -1.82
N GLU A 46 -3.65 -12.65 -2.18
CA GLU A 46 -2.50 -12.01 -1.52
C GLU A 46 -2.75 -11.79 -0.02
N THR A 47 -3.99 -11.43 0.34
CA THR A 47 -4.39 -11.24 1.73
C THR A 47 -4.32 -12.56 2.52
N ARG A 48 -4.79 -13.66 1.92
CA ARG A 48 -4.69 -15.01 2.52
C ARG A 48 -3.25 -15.45 2.69
N HIS A 49 -2.40 -15.22 1.68
CA HIS A 49 -0.97 -15.49 1.77
C HIS A 49 -0.32 -14.73 2.94
N ALA A 50 -0.59 -13.43 3.07
CA ALA A 50 -0.02 -12.62 4.14
C ALA A 50 -0.51 -13.08 5.53
N MET A 51 -1.80 -13.38 5.67
CA MET A 51 -2.36 -13.91 6.92
C MET A 51 -1.77 -15.28 7.29
N ALA A 52 -1.66 -16.20 6.32
CA ALA A 52 -1.09 -17.52 6.53
C ALA A 52 0.39 -17.43 6.92
N ALA A 53 1.17 -16.57 6.25
CA ALA A 53 2.58 -16.36 6.57
C ALA A 53 2.76 -15.79 7.99
N MET A 54 1.94 -14.83 8.39
CA MET A 54 2.01 -14.25 9.74
C MET A 54 1.63 -15.27 10.83
N ALA A 55 0.58 -16.07 10.57
CA ALA A 55 0.17 -17.13 11.48
C ALA A 55 1.25 -18.23 11.57
N ALA A 56 1.83 -18.65 10.46
CA ALA A 56 2.91 -19.63 10.42
C ALA A 56 4.17 -19.14 11.15
N PHE A 57 4.53 -17.86 10.99
CA PHE A 57 5.59 -17.23 11.76
C PHE A 57 5.33 -17.31 13.26
N ALA A 58 4.13 -16.95 13.71
CA ALA A 58 3.77 -16.98 15.12
C ALA A 58 3.81 -18.41 15.69
N GLU A 59 3.31 -19.39 14.94
CA GLU A 59 3.37 -20.81 15.33
C GLU A 59 4.80 -21.35 15.34
N CYS A 60 5.64 -20.98 14.36
CA CYS A 60 7.05 -21.36 14.37
C CYS A 60 7.76 -20.87 15.65
N LYS A 61 7.40 -19.69 16.16
CA LYS A 61 7.94 -19.18 17.44
C LYS A 61 7.49 -20.00 18.65
N VAL A 62 6.31 -20.61 18.61
CA VAL A 62 5.90 -21.59 19.63
C VAL A 62 6.79 -22.82 19.55
N LEU A 63 7.02 -23.35 18.35
CA LEU A 63 7.81 -24.56 18.13
C LEU A 63 9.29 -24.38 18.48
N ASN A 64 9.90 -23.25 18.09
CA ASN A 64 11.36 -23.09 18.10
C ASN A 64 11.90 -22.03 19.06
N ALA A 65 11.05 -21.13 19.58
CA ALA A 65 11.50 -19.97 20.36
C ALA A 65 10.84 -19.85 21.75
N GLY A 66 10.13 -20.90 22.19
CA GLY A 66 9.52 -20.96 23.53
C GLY A 66 8.37 -19.98 23.74
N TYR A 67 7.73 -19.49 22.67
CA TYR A 67 6.56 -18.63 22.81
C TYR A 67 5.38 -19.46 23.35
N SER A 68 4.60 -18.87 24.25
CA SER A 68 3.30 -19.43 24.58
C SER A 68 2.34 -19.28 23.39
N ARG A 69 1.34 -20.14 23.32
CA ARG A 69 0.26 -20.03 22.31
C ARG A 69 -0.48 -18.70 22.42
N ASP A 70 -0.68 -18.18 23.63
CA ASP A 70 -1.32 -16.88 23.84
C ASP A 70 -0.47 -15.74 23.28
N ARG A 71 0.86 -15.80 23.43
CA ARG A 71 1.76 -14.81 22.82
C ARG A 71 1.71 -14.86 21.30
N ALA A 72 1.72 -16.05 20.71
CA ALA A 72 1.58 -16.23 19.27
C ALA A 72 0.25 -15.67 18.74
N ARG A 73 -0.86 -15.97 19.43
CA ARG A 73 -2.18 -15.42 19.10
C ARG A 73 -2.22 -13.90 19.20
N ASN A 74 -1.64 -13.31 20.24
CA ASN A 74 -1.58 -11.86 20.40
C ASN A 74 -0.79 -11.19 19.26
N ILE A 75 0.35 -11.76 18.87
CA ILE A 75 1.14 -11.26 17.74
C ILE A 75 0.33 -11.25 16.45
N LEU A 76 -0.37 -12.35 16.15
CA LEU A 76 -1.22 -12.45 14.97
C LEU A 76 -2.38 -11.46 15.01
N ASN A 77 -3.10 -11.38 16.13
CA ASN A 77 -4.23 -10.46 16.30
C ASN A 77 -3.81 -9.00 16.16
N THR A 78 -2.72 -8.59 16.82
CA THR A 78 -2.18 -7.23 16.68
C THR A 78 -1.77 -6.93 15.24
N TRP A 79 -1.17 -7.88 14.54
CA TRP A 79 -0.84 -7.70 13.12
C TRP A 79 -2.10 -7.54 12.25
N ILE A 80 -3.13 -8.37 12.46
CA ILE A 80 -4.43 -8.29 11.76
C ILE A 80 -5.09 -6.93 12.00
N GLU A 81 -5.09 -6.46 13.25
CA GLU A 81 -5.65 -5.16 13.64
C GLU A 81 -4.93 -4.01 12.95
N ASN A 82 -3.60 -4.01 13.00
CA ASN A 82 -2.77 -2.99 12.36
C ASN A 82 -2.90 -2.97 10.84
N LYS A 83 -3.29 -4.09 10.22
CA LYS A 83 -3.53 -4.21 8.78
C LYS A 83 -4.99 -3.98 8.38
N GLY A 84 -5.90 -3.82 9.33
CA GLY A 84 -7.33 -3.65 9.04
C GLY A 84 -7.98 -4.90 8.42
N LEU A 85 -7.47 -6.10 8.77
CA LEU A 85 -7.88 -7.37 8.16
C LEU A 85 -8.88 -8.18 8.98
N GLN A 86 -9.59 -7.54 9.92
CA GLN A 86 -10.46 -8.23 10.88
C GLN A 86 -11.56 -9.05 10.21
N LYS A 87 -12.09 -8.57 9.07
CA LYS A 87 -13.12 -9.30 8.30
C LYS A 87 -12.56 -10.54 7.63
N GLN A 88 -11.34 -10.46 7.11
CA GLN A 88 -10.66 -11.54 6.39
C GLN A 88 -10.10 -12.60 7.35
N ALA A 89 -9.84 -12.22 8.61
CA ALA A 89 -9.30 -13.12 9.63
C ALA A 89 -10.18 -14.35 9.93
N GLU A 90 -11.48 -14.32 9.59
CA GLU A 90 -12.34 -15.50 9.71
C GLU A 90 -11.80 -16.69 8.89
N TRP A 91 -11.21 -16.42 7.73
CA TRP A 91 -10.62 -17.44 6.87
C TRP A 91 -9.52 -18.26 7.56
N LEU A 92 -8.80 -17.69 8.53
CA LEU A 92 -7.76 -18.40 9.30
C LEU A 92 -8.31 -19.59 10.10
N ARG A 93 -9.63 -19.66 10.30
CA ARG A 93 -10.30 -20.79 10.95
C ARG A 93 -10.68 -21.90 9.97
N SER A 94 -10.51 -21.69 8.68
CA SER A 94 -10.82 -22.70 7.65
C SER A 94 -9.85 -23.89 7.72
N PRO A 95 -10.30 -25.10 7.35
CA PRO A 95 -9.41 -26.27 7.29
C PRO A 95 -8.19 -26.06 6.38
N GLN A 96 -8.36 -25.32 5.28
CA GLN A 96 -7.28 -24.98 4.37
C GLN A 96 -6.22 -24.10 5.04
N ALA A 97 -6.64 -23.01 5.71
CA ALA A 97 -5.71 -22.12 6.41
C ALA A 97 -4.97 -22.83 7.53
N ILE A 98 -5.67 -23.63 8.34
CA ILE A 98 -5.06 -24.42 9.43
C ILE A 98 -3.96 -25.34 8.88
N ARG A 99 -4.26 -26.05 7.78
CA ARG A 99 -3.28 -26.95 7.14
C ARG A 99 -2.08 -26.19 6.60
N VAL A 100 -2.29 -25.07 5.90
CA VAL A 100 -1.20 -24.26 5.34
C VAL A 100 -0.32 -23.71 6.45
N VAL A 101 -0.92 -23.17 7.52
CA VAL A 101 -0.18 -22.61 8.66
C VAL A 101 0.69 -23.67 9.34
N ALA A 102 0.13 -24.87 9.60
CA ALA A 102 0.88 -25.96 10.20
C ALA A 102 2.10 -26.37 9.36
N LEU A 103 1.86 -26.73 8.08
CA LEU A 103 2.93 -27.15 7.17
C LEU A 103 4.00 -26.07 7.00
N THR A 104 3.57 -24.81 6.83
CA THR A 104 4.48 -23.67 6.67
C THR A 104 5.32 -23.48 7.94
N SER A 105 4.71 -23.52 9.12
CA SER A 105 5.43 -23.33 10.40
C SER A 105 6.46 -24.42 10.68
N GLU A 106 6.17 -25.67 10.30
CA GLU A 106 7.09 -26.81 10.44
C GLU A 106 8.18 -26.83 9.37
N ALA A 107 7.93 -26.21 8.21
CA ALA A 107 8.91 -26.01 7.15
C ALA A 107 9.87 -24.83 7.43
N MET A 108 9.59 -23.99 8.43
CA MET A 108 10.45 -22.85 8.77
C MET A 108 11.72 -23.28 9.49
N ASN A 109 12.79 -22.49 9.30
CA ASN A 109 14.03 -22.66 10.04
C ASN A 109 13.85 -22.31 11.53
N LYS A 110 14.84 -22.69 12.36
CA LYS A 110 14.79 -22.46 13.82
C LYS A 110 14.63 -20.98 14.22
N SER A 111 15.12 -20.05 13.39
CA SER A 111 14.96 -18.61 13.61
C SER A 111 13.59 -18.06 13.19
N CYS A 112 12.77 -18.85 12.50
CA CYS A 112 11.48 -18.46 11.92
C CYS A 112 11.56 -17.22 11.02
N ASN A 113 12.65 -17.06 10.28
CA ASN A 113 12.83 -15.92 9.34
C ASN A 113 12.92 -16.37 7.88
N GLY A 114 12.76 -17.67 7.63
CA GLY A 114 12.77 -18.28 6.31
C GLY A 114 12.48 -19.77 6.40
N PHE A 115 12.41 -20.41 5.26
CA PHE A 115 12.23 -21.86 5.17
C PHE A 115 13.55 -22.60 5.39
N ASP A 116 13.45 -23.77 6.03
CA ASP A 116 14.49 -24.80 5.98
C ASP A 116 14.20 -25.72 4.81
N GLN A 117 14.97 -25.58 3.72
CA GLN A 117 14.79 -26.37 2.51
C GLN A 117 15.08 -27.87 2.71
N ASN A 118 15.73 -28.24 3.82
CA ASN A 118 15.96 -29.64 4.18
C ASN A 118 14.84 -30.22 5.04
N SER A 119 13.86 -29.42 5.47
CA SER A 119 12.70 -29.91 6.21
C SER A 119 11.87 -30.84 5.32
N SER A 120 11.46 -31.98 5.87
CA SER A 120 10.49 -32.88 5.22
C SER A 120 9.17 -32.19 4.87
N GLN A 121 8.85 -31.07 5.53
CA GLN A 121 7.65 -30.28 5.30
C GLN A 121 7.83 -29.18 4.25
N PHE A 122 9.04 -28.95 3.72
CA PHE A 122 9.30 -27.85 2.78
C PHE A 122 8.44 -27.95 1.51
N ILE A 123 8.51 -29.07 0.79
CA ILE A 123 7.70 -29.28 -0.43
C ILE A 123 6.19 -29.28 -0.13
N PRO A 124 5.69 -30.03 0.89
CA PRO A 124 4.28 -29.95 1.28
C PRO A 124 3.79 -28.53 1.58
N ALA A 125 4.61 -27.70 2.23
CA ALA A 125 4.28 -26.33 2.53
C ALA A 125 4.17 -25.47 1.26
N MET A 126 5.13 -25.57 0.34
CA MET A 126 5.10 -24.82 -0.93
C MET A 126 3.85 -25.16 -1.73
N GLU A 127 3.54 -26.45 -1.90
CA GLU A 127 2.33 -26.84 -2.62
C GLU A 127 1.04 -26.40 -1.90
N ALA A 128 1.04 -26.31 -0.57
CA ALA A 128 -0.12 -25.84 0.18
C ALA A 128 -0.32 -24.33 -0.01
N ILE A 129 0.77 -23.56 -0.07
CA ILE A 129 0.76 -22.13 -0.36
C ILE A 129 0.29 -21.86 -1.80
N ASP A 130 0.79 -22.59 -2.79
CA ASP A 130 0.40 -22.44 -4.21
C ASP A 130 -1.09 -22.68 -4.48
N ARG A 131 -1.78 -23.36 -3.54
CA ARG A 131 -3.22 -23.68 -3.62
C ARG A 131 -4.12 -22.66 -2.91
N LEU A 132 -3.58 -21.55 -2.40
CA LEU A 132 -4.32 -20.46 -1.74
C LEU A 132 -5.02 -19.53 -2.74
#